data_AF-A0AAF0EP84-F1
#
_entry.id   AF-A0AAF0EP84-F1
#
_cell.length_a   1.000
_cell.length_b   1.000
_cell.length_c   1.000
_cell.angle_alpha   90.00
_cell.angle_beta   90.00
_cell.angle_gamma   90.00
#
_symmetry.space_group_name_H-M   'P 1'
#
loop_
_entity.id
_entity.type
_entity.pdbx_description
1 polymer ?
#
loop_
_entity_poly.entity_id
_entity_poly.type
_entity_poly.pdbx_seq_one_letter_code
_entity_poly.pdbx_strand_id
1 'polypeptide(L)'
;MPSEASSLTQLRAELHAARERAQVSSGSASQAKGPLRLRSDAQAAATPRRTEAETSEEVARHAASARALAHKAARYDKLAHGYGLEEDSLVDWDAKDGDGNTMPSSPPPDDQDTEALVEYTDEFGRTRTARASDVPREYLRASDDLDASDDDHAIYGPATSFPVYRREAPQLDTRIAAPRAEAVHFDADWEVRDRGAAFYRFSRDEATRQAQQAELQARRAETVAQRAKEATHATTIPVPGARAAARRAERWRVIEAHRAAR
;
A
#
# COMPACT_ATOMS: atom_id res chain seq x y z
N MET A 1 29.81 31.86 -45.21
CA MET A 1 31.01 31.01 -45.26
C MET A 1 31.19 30.38 -43.87
N PRO A 2 30.92 29.08 -43.70
CA PRO A 2 30.92 28.42 -42.41
C PRO A 2 32.27 27.74 -42.13
N SER A 3 32.91 28.01 -40.98
CA SER A 3 34.09 27.24 -40.56
C SER A 3 34.26 27.22 -39.04
N GLU A 4 33.38 26.53 -38.31
CA GLU A 4 33.66 26.22 -36.90
C GLU A 4 33.29 24.76 -36.61
N ALA A 5 34.05 23.85 -37.21
CA ALA A 5 34.15 22.48 -36.69
C ALA A 5 35.11 22.51 -35.49
N SER A 6 34.60 22.87 -34.32
CA SER A 6 35.31 22.76 -33.04
C SER A 6 35.78 21.31 -32.87
N SER A 7 37.09 21.11 -32.84
CA SER A 7 37.70 19.78 -32.78
C SER A 7 37.30 19.05 -31.50
N LEU A 8 37.09 17.73 -31.59
CA LEU A 8 36.67 16.86 -30.47
C LEU A 8 37.59 16.98 -29.23
N THR A 9 38.85 17.33 -29.46
CA THR A 9 39.85 17.59 -28.42
C THR A 9 39.60 18.89 -27.67
N GLN A 10 39.16 19.96 -28.35
CA GLN A 10 38.78 21.23 -27.72
C GLN A 10 37.54 21.06 -26.84
N LEU A 11 36.54 20.32 -27.31
CA LEU A 11 35.31 20.06 -26.56
C LEU A 11 35.57 19.20 -25.31
N ARG A 12 36.50 18.24 -25.42
CA ARG A 12 36.96 17.44 -24.28
C ARG A 12 37.75 18.28 -23.26
N ALA A 13 38.58 19.21 -23.72
CA ALA A 13 39.30 20.13 -22.85
C ALA A 13 38.36 21.10 -22.12
N GLU A 14 37.36 21.64 -22.82
CA GLU A 14 36.33 22.50 -22.20
C GLU A 14 35.51 21.75 -21.14
N LEU A 15 35.10 20.51 -21.42
CA LEU A 15 34.37 19.69 -20.45
C LEU A 15 35.21 19.41 -19.19
N HIS A 16 36.51 19.14 -19.36
CA HIS A 16 37.40 18.93 -18.23
C HIS A 16 37.54 20.19 -17.37
N ALA A 17 37.75 21.35 -18.01
CA ALA A 17 37.86 22.64 -17.34
C ALA A 17 36.55 23.08 -16.65
N ALA A 18 35.39 22.68 -17.20
CA ALA A 18 34.09 22.90 -16.57
C ALA A 18 33.90 22.01 -15.33
N ARG A 19 34.37 20.76 -15.38
CA ARG A 19 34.30 19.80 -14.27
C ARG A 19 35.18 20.22 -13.09
N GLU A 20 36.39 20.71 -13.35
CA GLU A 20 37.28 21.23 -12.30
C GLU A 20 36.68 22.46 -11.61
N ARG A 21 36.08 23.39 -12.37
CA ARG A 21 35.36 24.55 -11.81
C ARG A 21 34.19 24.13 -10.90
N ALA A 22 33.44 23.10 -11.30
CA ALA A 22 32.35 22.58 -10.49
C ALA A 22 32.86 21.97 -9.16
N GLN A 23 33.95 21.21 -9.19
CA GLN A 23 34.55 20.62 -7.99
C GLN A 23 35.10 21.67 -7.01
N VAL A 24 35.71 22.75 -7.52
CA VAL A 24 36.15 23.86 -6.67
C VAL A 24 34.95 24.59 -6.05
N SER A 25 33.85 24.74 -6.81
CA SER A 25 32.63 25.39 -6.29
C SER A 25 31.91 24.53 -5.23
N SER A 26 31.90 23.20 -5.37
CA SER A 26 31.27 22.29 -4.42
C SER A 26 31.98 22.22 -3.06
N GLY A 27 33.25 22.63 -3.00
CA GLY A 27 34.01 22.71 -1.75
C GLY A 27 33.69 23.93 -0.87
N SER A 28 32.92 24.90 -1.37
CA SER A 28 32.67 26.19 -0.69
C SER A 28 31.24 26.40 -0.18
N ALA A 29 30.33 25.44 -0.39
CA ALA A 29 28.90 25.60 -0.13
C ALA A 29 28.35 24.85 1.10
N SER A 30 29.15 24.69 2.16
CA SER A 30 28.69 24.14 3.44
C SER A 30 29.15 24.98 4.63
N GLN A 31 28.89 26.29 4.61
CA GLN A 31 28.71 27.01 5.87
C GLN A 31 27.37 26.57 6.48
N ALA A 32 27.45 25.48 7.24
CA ALA A 32 26.37 24.99 8.08
C ALA A 32 25.93 26.12 9.02
N LYS A 33 24.71 26.63 8.81
CA LYS A 33 24.02 27.45 9.80
C LYS A 33 23.89 26.60 11.05
N GLY A 34 24.61 26.94 12.11
CA GLY A 34 24.54 26.24 13.39
C GLY A 34 23.10 26.19 13.91
N PRO A 35 22.76 25.20 14.76
CA PRO A 35 21.40 25.05 15.25
C PRO A 35 20.99 26.29 16.05
N LEU A 36 19.83 26.85 15.71
CA LEU A 36 19.19 27.96 16.38
C LEU A 36 18.96 27.59 17.84
N ARG A 37 19.77 28.12 18.76
CA ARG A 37 19.57 27.92 20.20
C ARG A 37 18.36 28.75 20.63
N LEU A 38 17.25 28.07 20.91
CA LEU A 38 16.09 28.64 21.57
C LEU A 38 16.54 29.10 22.97
N ARG A 39 16.49 30.41 23.23
CA ARG A 39 16.68 30.96 24.58
C ARG A 39 15.52 30.46 25.45
N SER A 40 15.78 29.53 26.35
CA SER A 40 14.84 29.16 27.40
C SER A 40 15.01 30.14 28.55
N ASP A 41 14.16 31.15 28.60
CA ASP A 41 14.05 32.01 29.78
C ASP A 41 13.44 31.21 30.94
N ALA A 42 14.20 31.20 32.03
CA ALA A 42 13.85 30.95 33.43
C ALA A 42 12.41 30.50 33.74
N GLN A 43 12.26 29.23 34.13
CA GLN A 43 11.67 28.83 35.43
C GLN A 43 12.31 27.51 35.86
N ALA A 44 13.37 27.59 36.67
CA ALA A 44 13.96 26.44 37.35
C ALA A 44 13.02 25.99 38.48
N ALA A 45 11.98 25.23 38.11
CA ALA A 45 11.22 24.43 39.05
C ALA A 45 12.12 23.30 39.55
N ALA A 46 12.16 23.12 40.87
CA ALA A 46 13.01 22.20 41.59
C ALA A 46 12.94 20.76 41.04
N THR A 47 14.02 20.33 40.38
CA THR A 47 14.24 18.94 39.99
C THR A 47 14.59 18.13 41.24
N PRO A 48 13.99 16.94 41.48
CA PRO A 48 14.42 16.07 42.57
C PRO A 48 15.90 15.71 42.39
N ARG A 49 16.65 15.67 43.50
CA ARG A 49 18.06 15.27 43.52
C ARG A 49 18.19 13.84 42.96
N ARG A 50 18.50 13.73 41.67
CA ARG A 50 18.93 12.49 41.03
C ARG A 50 20.13 11.94 41.77
N THR A 51 20.08 10.66 42.11
CA THR A 51 21.20 10.00 42.78
C THR A 51 22.33 9.79 41.76
N GLU A 52 23.59 9.85 42.21
CA GLU A 52 24.76 9.66 41.33
C GLU A 52 24.73 8.31 40.60
N ALA A 53 24.09 7.30 41.19
CA ALA A 53 23.85 5.98 40.59
C ALA A 53 22.88 6.02 39.39
N GLU A 54 21.79 6.78 39.47
CA GLU A 54 20.85 6.92 38.33
C GLU A 54 21.53 7.62 37.14
N THR A 55 22.41 8.59 37.43
CA THR A 55 23.14 9.31 36.37
C THR A 55 24.19 8.43 35.68
N SER A 56 24.83 7.50 36.40
CA SER A 56 25.83 6.60 35.80
C SER A 56 25.19 5.52 34.93
N GLU A 57 24.03 4.99 35.34
CA GLU A 57 23.25 4.06 34.53
C GLU A 57 22.68 4.72 33.27
N GLU A 58 22.20 5.96 33.37
CA GLU A 58 21.75 6.74 32.21
C GLU A 58 22.92 6.95 31.22
N VAL A 59 24.11 7.30 31.71
CA VAL A 59 25.31 7.44 30.86
C VAL A 59 25.68 6.12 30.19
N ALA A 60 25.60 4.99 30.90
CA ALA A 60 25.85 3.67 30.34
C ALA A 60 24.81 3.28 29.26
N ARG A 61 23.52 3.55 29.50
CA ARG A 61 22.44 3.36 28.53
C ARG A 61 22.64 4.25 27.29
N HIS A 62 23.00 5.51 27.48
CA HIS A 62 23.31 6.42 26.40
C HIS A 62 24.51 5.93 25.58
N ALA A 63 25.59 5.48 26.23
CA ALA A 63 26.76 4.91 25.55
C ALA A 63 26.41 3.64 24.75
N ALA A 64 25.59 2.74 25.31
CA ALA A 64 25.11 1.56 24.61
C ALA A 64 24.25 1.91 23.39
N SER A 65 23.33 2.87 23.52
CA SER A 65 22.50 3.36 22.43
C SER A 65 23.33 4.01 21.31
N ALA A 66 24.36 4.78 21.68
CA ALA A 66 25.26 5.42 20.73
C ALA A 66 26.07 4.39 19.93
N ARG A 67 26.56 3.32 20.57
CA ARG A 67 27.24 2.21 19.88
C ARG A 67 26.31 1.49 18.90
N ALA A 68 25.07 1.23 19.31
CA ALA A 68 24.08 0.59 18.43
C ALA A 68 23.72 1.46 17.22
N LEU A 69 23.61 2.78 17.42
CA LEU A 69 23.38 3.73 16.33
C LEU A 69 24.59 3.83 15.38
N ALA A 70 25.81 3.83 15.90
CA ALA A 70 27.03 3.81 15.09
C ALA A 70 27.12 2.55 14.22
N HIS A 71 26.78 1.38 14.79
CA HIS A 71 26.74 0.12 14.04
C HIS A 71 25.67 0.14 12.93
N LYS A 72 24.49 0.71 13.21
CA LYS A 72 23.44 0.90 12.20
C LYS A 72 23.89 1.87 11.10
N ALA A 73 24.49 3.00 11.45
CA ALA A 73 24.98 3.99 10.49
C ALA A 73 26.00 3.36 9.53
N ALA A 74 26.99 2.62 10.04
CA ALA A 74 27.96 1.91 9.22
C ALA A 74 27.31 0.91 8.25
N ARG A 75 26.24 0.22 8.68
CA ARG A 75 25.46 -0.68 7.82
C ARG A 75 24.73 0.07 6.71
N TYR A 76 24.12 1.22 7.02
CA TYR A 76 23.46 2.05 6.02
C TYR A 76 24.45 2.68 5.03
N ASP A 77 25.64 3.07 5.48
CA ASP A 77 26.70 3.57 4.59
C ASP A 77 27.12 2.49 3.59
N LYS A 78 27.37 1.25 4.05
CA LYS A 78 27.66 0.12 3.15
C LYS A 78 26.55 -0.10 2.11
N LEU A 79 25.29 -0.07 2.54
CA LEU A 79 24.13 -0.24 1.65
C LEU A 79 23.99 0.91 0.64
N ALA A 80 24.22 2.16 1.07
CA ALA A 80 24.19 3.33 0.19
C ALA A 80 25.29 3.30 -0.88
N HIS A 81 26.44 2.69 -0.57
CA HIS A 81 27.54 2.49 -1.51
C HIS A 81 27.34 1.26 -2.41
N GLY A 82 26.21 0.54 -2.28
CA GLY A 82 25.87 -0.62 -3.12
C GLY A 82 26.60 -1.90 -2.75
N TYR A 83 27.32 -1.94 -1.62
CA TYR A 83 27.74 -3.20 -1.02
C TYR A 83 26.47 -3.86 -0.46
N GLY A 84 26.09 -5.01 -1.02
CA GLY A 84 24.90 -5.76 -0.59
C GLY A 84 24.94 -6.08 0.91
N LEU A 85 23.81 -6.53 1.48
CA LEU A 85 23.82 -7.09 2.83
C LEU A 85 24.80 -8.27 2.82
N GLU A 86 25.84 -8.21 3.65
CA GLU A 86 26.73 -9.34 3.89
C GLU A 86 25.90 -10.55 4.37
N GLU A 87 26.35 -11.78 4.07
CA GLU A 87 25.64 -13.03 4.37
C GLU A 87 25.21 -13.12 5.86
N ASP A 88 25.99 -12.52 6.76
CA ASP A 88 25.70 -12.42 8.20
C ASP A 88 24.44 -11.58 8.56
N SER A 89 23.85 -10.87 7.60
CA SER A 89 22.62 -10.10 7.77
C SER A 89 21.40 -10.73 7.08
N LEU A 90 21.57 -11.89 6.44
CA LEU A 90 20.45 -12.68 5.95
C LEU A 90 19.87 -13.47 7.14
N VAL A 91 18.57 -13.30 7.37
CA VAL A 91 17.83 -14.17 8.28
C VAL A 91 17.77 -15.55 7.64
N ASP A 92 18.42 -16.53 8.26
CA ASP A 92 18.26 -17.93 7.85
C ASP A 92 16.86 -18.40 8.27
N TRP A 93 15.97 -18.52 7.28
CA TRP A 93 14.61 -19.00 7.49
C TRP A 93 14.54 -20.53 7.64
N ASP A 94 15.59 -21.25 7.24
CA ASP A 94 15.68 -22.72 7.33
C ASP A 94 16.22 -23.19 8.69
N ALA A 95 16.85 -22.30 9.46
CA ALA A 95 17.31 -22.59 10.84
C ALA A 95 16.15 -22.81 11.85
N LYS A 96 14.89 -22.59 11.44
CA LYS A 96 13.73 -22.62 12.34
C LYS A 96 13.33 -24.02 12.85
N ASP A 97 13.84 -25.08 12.23
CA ASP A 97 13.47 -26.46 12.60
C ASP A 97 14.57 -27.20 13.38
N GLY A 98 15.76 -26.60 13.57
CA GLY A 98 16.95 -27.30 14.09
C GLY A 98 17.29 -27.08 15.56
N ASP A 99 17.01 -25.90 16.11
CA ASP A 99 17.39 -25.58 17.49
C ASP A 99 16.16 -25.58 18.40
N GLY A 100 16.10 -26.63 19.24
CA GLY A 100 15.19 -26.76 20.37
C GLY A 100 15.42 -25.67 21.42
N ASN A 101 15.07 -24.43 21.06
CA ASN A 101 14.97 -23.34 21.99
C ASN A 101 13.90 -23.71 23.02
N THR A 102 14.37 -24.00 24.23
CA THR A 102 13.57 -24.26 25.42
C THR A 102 12.77 -23.00 25.74
N MET A 103 11.63 -22.84 25.09
CA MET A 103 10.58 -21.94 25.53
C MET A 103 10.00 -22.53 26.83
N PRO A 104 9.77 -21.74 27.89
CA PRO A 104 9.06 -22.23 29.05
C PRO A 104 7.69 -22.72 28.59
N SER A 105 7.40 -23.99 28.88
CA SER A 105 6.16 -24.68 28.53
C SER A 105 4.96 -23.78 28.78
N SER A 106 4.31 -23.36 27.69
CA SER A 106 2.92 -22.89 27.77
C SER A 106 2.10 -24.01 28.43
N PRO A 107 1.12 -23.70 29.29
CA PRO A 107 0.26 -24.71 29.87
C PRO A 107 -0.41 -25.53 28.75
N PRO A 108 -0.73 -26.82 29.00
CA PRO A 108 -1.34 -27.68 28.00
C PRO A 108 -2.61 -27.01 27.45
N PRO A 109 -2.88 -27.09 26.14
CA PRO A 109 -4.12 -26.57 25.59
C PRO A 109 -5.30 -27.31 26.22
N ASP A 110 -6.16 -26.59 26.92
CA ASP A 110 -7.46 -27.07 27.36
C ASP A 110 -8.25 -27.56 26.14
N ASP A 111 -8.78 -28.79 26.18
CA ASP A 111 -9.90 -29.46 25.47
C ASP A 111 -10.46 -28.94 24.10
N GLN A 112 -9.74 -28.07 23.38
CA GLN A 112 -10.18 -27.40 22.14
C GLN A 112 -10.23 -28.36 20.94
N ASP A 113 -9.69 -29.57 21.07
CA ASP A 113 -9.74 -30.60 20.01
C ASP A 113 -11.08 -31.36 19.98
N THR A 114 -12.02 -31.05 20.88
CA THR A 114 -13.34 -31.69 20.92
C THR A 114 -14.41 -30.97 20.10
N GLU A 115 -14.12 -29.78 19.58
CA GLU A 115 -15.09 -28.98 18.83
C GLU A 115 -15.33 -29.52 17.40
N ALA A 116 -16.61 -29.61 17.02
CA ALA A 116 -16.99 -30.03 15.67
C ALA A 116 -16.59 -28.98 14.62
N LEU A 117 -16.05 -29.45 13.49
CA LEU A 117 -15.80 -28.61 12.32
C LEU A 117 -17.13 -28.34 11.60
N VAL A 118 -17.43 -27.06 11.39
CA VAL A 118 -18.63 -26.57 10.72
C VAL A 118 -18.25 -25.98 9.35
N GLU A 119 -19.05 -26.31 8.34
CA GLU A 119 -18.95 -25.71 7.01
C GLU A 119 -19.72 -24.39 6.97
N TYR A 120 -19.05 -23.29 6.66
CA TYR A 120 -19.68 -21.98 6.48
C TYR A 120 -19.32 -21.37 5.11
N THR A 121 -20.16 -20.43 4.66
CA THR A 121 -19.96 -19.73 3.38
C THR A 121 -19.45 -18.33 3.68
N ASP A 122 -18.22 -18.02 3.27
CA ASP A 122 -17.55 -16.74 3.43
C ASP A 122 -18.19 -15.64 2.56
N GLU A 123 -17.87 -14.35 2.80
CA GLU A 123 -18.41 -13.19 2.08
C GLU A 123 -18.14 -13.24 0.56
N PHE A 124 -17.11 -13.99 0.15
CA PHE A 124 -16.74 -14.23 -1.24
C PHE A 124 -17.47 -15.42 -1.88
N GLY A 125 -18.46 -16.02 -1.19
CA GLY A 125 -19.21 -17.18 -1.67
C GLY A 125 -18.42 -18.48 -1.70
N ARG A 126 -17.29 -18.56 -0.98
CA ARG A 126 -16.46 -19.76 -0.86
C ARG A 126 -16.89 -20.56 0.37
N THR A 127 -16.98 -21.88 0.24
CA THR A 127 -17.21 -22.76 1.40
C THR A 127 -15.88 -23.02 2.11
N ARG A 128 -15.85 -22.82 3.43
CA ARG A 128 -14.69 -23.08 4.29
C ARG A 128 -15.12 -23.91 5.49
N THR A 129 -14.24 -24.80 5.95
CA THR A 129 -14.41 -25.55 7.20
C THR A 129 -13.62 -24.85 8.30
N ALA A 130 -14.29 -24.53 9.40
CA ALA A 130 -13.65 -24.00 10.61
C ALA A 130 -14.31 -24.60 11.85
N ARG A 131 -13.69 -24.45 13.02
CA ARG A 131 -14.31 -24.84 14.28
C ARG A 131 -15.52 -23.96 14.55
N ALA A 132 -16.53 -24.49 15.23
CA ALA A 132 -17.75 -23.74 15.53
C ALA A 132 -17.49 -22.39 16.23
N SER A 133 -16.47 -22.32 17.10
CA SER A 133 -16.04 -21.10 17.80
C SER A 133 -15.35 -20.06 16.90
N ASP A 134 -14.67 -20.51 15.85
CA ASP A 134 -13.92 -19.66 14.91
C ASP A 134 -14.80 -19.10 13.78
N VAL A 135 -16.00 -19.66 13.58
CA VAL A 135 -16.96 -19.17 12.57
C VAL A 135 -17.60 -17.88 13.08
N PRO A 136 -17.51 -16.77 12.34
CA PRO A 136 -18.20 -15.54 12.72
C PRO A 136 -19.69 -15.77 12.87
N ARG A 137 -20.28 -15.22 13.93
CA ARG A 137 -21.68 -15.48 14.35
C ARG A 137 -22.72 -15.19 13.26
N GLU A 138 -22.40 -14.32 12.31
CA GLU A 138 -23.22 -14.00 11.14
C GLU A 138 -23.35 -15.16 10.14
N TYR A 139 -22.39 -16.09 10.11
CA TYR A 139 -22.37 -17.25 9.22
C TYR A 139 -22.87 -18.54 9.88
N LEU A 140 -23.01 -18.55 11.21
CA LEU A 140 -23.72 -19.60 11.91
C LEU A 140 -25.21 -19.46 11.58
N ARG A 141 -25.79 -20.48 10.92
CA ARG A 141 -27.23 -20.48 10.64
C ARG A 141 -27.97 -20.32 11.97
N ALA A 142 -28.99 -19.44 11.98
CA ALA A 142 -29.85 -19.10 13.11
C ALA A 142 -30.70 -20.28 13.67
N SER A 143 -30.22 -21.52 13.53
CA SER A 143 -30.87 -22.75 13.98
C SER A 143 -30.30 -23.30 15.29
N ASP A 144 -29.33 -22.62 15.90
CA ASP A 144 -29.14 -22.79 17.33
C ASP A 144 -30.05 -21.77 18.01
N ASP A 145 -31.14 -22.30 18.56
CA ASP A 145 -31.93 -21.71 19.64
C ASP A 145 -30.98 -21.36 20.79
N LEU A 146 -30.20 -20.29 20.62
CA LEU A 146 -29.58 -19.58 21.71
C LEU A 146 -30.74 -19.08 22.55
N ASP A 147 -30.97 -19.84 23.62
CA ASP A 147 -32.00 -19.68 24.61
C ASP A 147 -32.53 -18.25 24.64
N ALA A 148 -33.83 -18.13 24.37
CA ALA A 148 -34.65 -17.00 24.78
C ALA A 148 -34.69 -16.93 26.33
N SER A 149 -33.53 -16.87 26.96
CA SER A 149 -33.34 -16.76 28.39
C SER A 149 -32.87 -15.33 28.70
N ASP A 150 -33.74 -14.67 29.46
CA ASP A 150 -33.52 -13.46 30.24
C ASP A 150 -33.72 -12.07 29.61
N ASP A 151 -34.37 -11.95 28.45
CA ASP A 151 -34.86 -10.64 27.96
C ASP A 151 -36.35 -10.36 28.27
N ASP A 152 -37.06 -11.28 28.94
CA ASP A 152 -38.48 -11.11 29.33
C ASP A 152 -38.69 -10.20 30.57
N HIS A 153 -37.62 -9.62 31.12
CA HIS A 153 -37.66 -8.64 32.22
C HIS A 153 -37.17 -7.25 31.83
N ALA A 154 -37.08 -6.96 30.53
CA ALA A 154 -36.87 -5.60 30.06
C ALA A 154 -38.15 -4.75 30.28
N ILE A 155 -38.17 -3.95 31.34
CA ILE A 155 -39.21 -2.93 31.55
C ILE A 155 -38.98 -1.81 30.53
N TYR A 156 -39.60 -1.92 29.36
CA TYR A 156 -39.67 -0.84 28.39
C TYR A 156 -40.67 0.21 28.87
N GLY A 157 -40.16 1.30 29.45
CA GLY A 157 -40.95 2.53 29.58
C GLY A 157 -41.33 3.07 28.19
N PRO A 158 -42.32 3.97 28.07
CA PRO A 158 -42.67 4.59 26.78
C PRO A 158 -41.49 5.45 26.30
N ALA A 159 -40.57 4.83 25.55
CA ALA A 159 -39.40 5.45 24.96
C ALA A 159 -39.85 6.30 23.76
N THR A 160 -40.53 7.40 24.06
CA THR A 160 -41.13 8.29 23.07
C THR A 160 -40.11 9.22 22.40
N SER A 161 -38.88 9.28 22.92
CA SER A 161 -37.79 10.00 22.25
C SER A 161 -36.42 9.59 22.82
N PHE A 162 -35.58 8.97 21.99
CA PHE A 162 -34.14 8.95 22.23
C PHE A 162 -33.54 10.19 21.55
N PRO A 163 -32.84 11.07 22.26
CA PRO A 163 -32.15 12.19 21.61
C PRO A 163 -31.02 11.62 20.75
N VAL A 164 -31.29 11.46 19.45
CA VAL A 164 -30.27 11.14 18.46
C VAL A 164 -29.37 12.36 18.34
N TYR A 165 -28.13 12.25 18.80
CA TYR A 165 -27.14 13.31 18.63
C TYR A 165 -26.92 13.55 17.14
N ARG A 166 -27.52 14.62 16.62
CA ARG A 166 -27.29 15.12 15.27
C ARG A 166 -26.20 16.17 15.35
N ARG A 167 -24.95 15.76 15.10
CA ARG A 167 -23.86 16.73 14.91
C ARG A 167 -24.13 17.47 13.62
N GLU A 168 -24.65 18.69 13.74
CA GLU A 168 -24.82 19.57 12.59
C GLU A 168 -23.41 19.86 12.04
N ALA A 169 -23.13 19.40 10.82
CA ALA A 169 -21.86 19.67 10.19
C ALA A 169 -21.75 21.19 10.03
N PRO A 170 -20.69 21.83 10.55
CA PRO A 170 -20.54 23.27 10.40
C PRO A 170 -20.48 23.58 8.90
N GLN A 171 -21.51 24.27 8.39
CA GLN A 171 -21.51 24.77 7.03
C GLN A 171 -20.46 25.86 6.97
N LEU A 172 -19.29 25.53 6.43
CA LEU A 172 -18.22 26.49 6.20
C LEU A 172 -18.72 27.52 5.18
N ASP A 173 -18.58 28.80 5.50
CA ASP A 173 -19.06 29.90 4.67
C ASP A 173 -18.23 29.94 3.36
N THR A 174 -18.82 29.45 2.27
CA THR A 174 -18.14 29.30 0.96
C THR A 174 -17.75 30.63 0.34
N ARG A 175 -18.21 31.75 0.89
CA ARG A 175 -17.82 33.12 0.52
C ARG A 175 -16.41 33.49 0.99
N ILE A 176 -15.92 32.86 2.06
CA ILE A 176 -14.57 33.09 2.61
C ILE A 176 -13.52 32.36 1.77
N ALA A 177 -13.89 31.25 1.12
CA ALA A 177 -13.07 30.63 0.11
C ALA A 177 -13.07 31.56 -1.12
N ALA A 178 -12.02 32.38 -1.26
CA ALA A 178 -11.75 33.07 -2.51
C ALA A 178 -11.89 32.04 -3.65
N PRO A 179 -12.56 32.37 -4.77
CA PRO A 179 -12.59 31.47 -5.91
C PRO A 179 -11.15 31.14 -6.22
N ARG A 180 -10.76 29.88 -6.01
CA ARG A 180 -9.38 29.42 -6.20
C ARG A 180 -9.12 29.48 -7.70
N ALA A 181 -8.77 30.67 -8.17
CA ALA A 181 -8.66 31.05 -9.57
C ALA A 181 -7.42 30.43 -10.22
N GLU A 182 -6.51 29.90 -9.41
CA GLU A 182 -5.36 29.17 -9.88
C GLU A 182 -5.75 27.70 -9.92
N ALA A 183 -5.73 27.13 -11.12
CA ALA A 183 -5.80 25.69 -11.31
C ALA A 183 -4.58 25.06 -10.63
N VAL A 184 -4.70 24.79 -9.32
CA VAL A 184 -3.66 24.13 -8.54
C VAL A 184 -3.62 22.69 -8.99
N HIS A 185 -2.81 22.46 -10.01
CA HIS A 185 -2.59 21.16 -10.56
C HIS A 185 -1.72 20.33 -9.64
N PHE A 186 -1.99 19.03 -9.65
CA PHE A 186 -1.14 18.05 -9.00
C PHE A 186 0.30 18.14 -9.54
N ASP A 187 1.27 18.36 -8.64
CA ASP A 187 2.69 18.34 -8.96
C ASP A 187 3.27 16.94 -8.70
N ALA A 188 3.65 16.30 -9.81
CA ALA A 188 4.28 15.00 -9.80
C ALA A 188 5.68 15.00 -9.18
N ASP A 189 6.31 16.13 -8.89
CA ASP A 189 7.63 16.12 -8.25
C ASP A 189 7.51 16.13 -6.71
N TRP A 190 6.34 16.52 -6.16
CA TRP A 190 6.11 16.69 -4.73
C TRP A 190 5.41 15.50 -4.07
N GLU A 191 4.86 14.58 -4.87
CA GLU A 191 4.19 13.37 -4.36
C GLU A 191 5.21 12.27 -4.03
N VAL A 192 5.23 11.85 -2.76
CA VAL A 192 6.16 10.83 -2.24
C VAL A 192 5.59 9.41 -2.38
N ARG A 193 4.27 9.26 -2.55
CA ARG A 193 3.65 7.93 -2.69
C ARG A 193 4.01 7.24 -4.01
N ASP A 194 4.04 5.91 -3.95
CA ASP A 194 4.19 5.06 -5.12
C ASP A 194 3.04 5.30 -6.12
N ARG A 195 3.40 5.48 -7.38
CA ARG A 195 2.45 5.77 -8.44
C ARG A 195 2.19 4.50 -9.23
N GLY A 196 0.91 4.24 -9.53
CA GLY A 196 0.52 3.10 -10.35
C GLY A 196 1.04 3.21 -11.78
N ALA A 197 1.07 2.08 -12.48
CA ALA A 197 1.51 1.97 -13.88
C ALA A 197 0.73 2.86 -14.87
N ALA A 198 -0.45 3.36 -14.50
CA ALA A 198 -1.26 4.25 -15.32
C ALA A 198 -1.02 5.76 -15.05
N PHE A 199 0.03 6.09 -14.29
CA PHE A 199 0.35 7.48 -13.97
C PHE A 199 1.06 8.19 -15.13
N TYR A 200 0.55 9.37 -15.53
CA TYR A 200 1.16 10.24 -16.52
C TYR A 200 1.66 11.54 -15.89
N ARG A 201 2.92 11.90 -16.13
CA ARG A 201 3.48 13.18 -15.72
C ARG A 201 3.23 14.24 -16.80
N PHE A 202 2.22 15.07 -16.59
CA PHE A 202 1.98 16.23 -17.45
C PHE A 202 2.91 17.39 -17.14
N SER A 203 3.09 18.27 -18.12
CA SER A 203 3.82 19.52 -17.99
C SER A 203 3.14 20.50 -17.01
N ARG A 204 3.94 21.42 -16.46
CA ARG A 204 3.47 22.50 -15.57
C ARG A 204 2.82 23.65 -16.35
N ASP A 205 3.21 23.85 -17.61
CA ASP A 205 2.60 24.81 -18.49
C ASP A 205 1.22 24.30 -18.99
N GLU A 206 0.22 25.18 -18.95
CA GLU A 206 -1.17 24.82 -19.17
C GLU A 206 -1.44 24.49 -20.64
N ALA A 207 -0.82 25.22 -21.57
CA ALA A 207 -0.97 24.97 -22.99
C ALA A 207 -0.41 23.59 -23.38
N THR A 208 0.79 23.26 -22.90
CA THR A 208 1.42 21.96 -23.18
C THR A 208 0.70 20.82 -22.46
N ARG A 209 0.16 21.06 -21.27
CA ARG A 209 -0.66 20.08 -20.54
C ARG A 209 -1.93 19.74 -21.30
N GLN A 210 -2.67 20.75 -21.76
CA GLN A 210 -3.89 20.55 -22.53
C GLN A 210 -3.61 19.78 -23.82
N ALA A 211 -2.52 20.10 -24.51
CA ALA A 211 -2.09 19.36 -25.69
C ALA A 211 -1.78 17.88 -25.38
N GLN A 212 -1.04 17.62 -24.30
CA GLN A 212 -0.74 16.25 -23.84
C GLN A 212 -2.00 15.46 -23.44
N GLN A 213 -2.96 16.13 -22.79
CA GLN A 213 -4.24 15.51 -22.44
C GLN A 213 -5.09 15.21 -23.68
N ALA A 214 -5.14 16.12 -24.65
CA ALA A 214 -5.84 15.90 -25.91
C ALA A 214 -5.24 14.73 -26.70
N GLU A 215 -3.91 14.63 -26.74
CA GLU A 215 -3.22 13.49 -27.38
C GLU A 215 -3.56 12.16 -26.69
N LEU A 216 -3.55 12.13 -25.35
CA LEU A 216 -3.90 10.93 -24.59
C LEU A 216 -5.35 10.51 -24.84
N GLN A 217 -6.27 11.47 -24.94
CA GLN A 217 -7.67 11.22 -25.28
C GLN A 217 -7.82 10.67 -26.70
N ALA A 218 -7.07 11.19 -27.67
CA ALA A 218 -7.06 10.68 -29.04
C ALA A 218 -6.59 9.22 -29.10
N ARG A 219 -5.47 8.88 -28.44
CA ARG A 219 -4.98 7.49 -28.34
C ARG A 219 -6.00 6.57 -27.65
N ARG A 220 -6.69 7.06 -26.62
CA ARG A 220 -7.78 6.30 -25.98
C ARG A 220 -8.92 6.04 -26.96
N ALA A 221 -9.36 7.04 -27.72
CA ALA A 221 -10.41 6.87 -28.72
C ALA A 221 -10.00 5.85 -29.80
N GLU A 222 -8.76 5.89 -30.24
CA GLU A 222 -8.21 4.93 -31.20
C GLU A 222 -8.22 3.50 -30.65
N THR A 223 -7.70 3.30 -29.44
CA THR A 223 -7.68 1.96 -28.81
C THR A 223 -9.08 1.40 -28.56
N VAL A 224 -10.04 2.25 -28.18
CA VAL A 224 -11.45 1.85 -28.06
C VAL A 224 -12.03 1.46 -29.42
N ALA A 225 -11.74 2.22 -30.47
CA ALA A 225 -12.20 1.90 -31.82
C ALA A 225 -11.57 0.61 -32.37
N GLN A 226 -10.28 0.36 -32.10
CA GLN A 226 -9.60 -0.89 -32.45
C GLN A 226 -10.22 -2.07 -31.72
N ARG A 227 -10.44 -1.97 -30.40
CA ARG A 227 -11.11 -3.01 -29.61
C ARG A 227 -12.53 -3.29 -30.10
N ALA A 228 -13.28 -2.26 -30.50
CA ALA A 228 -14.61 -2.44 -31.07
C ALA A 228 -14.56 -3.22 -32.39
N LYS A 229 -13.61 -2.90 -33.28
CA LYS A 229 -13.38 -3.65 -34.53
C LYS A 229 -12.95 -5.10 -34.24
N GLU A 230 -12.01 -5.30 -33.32
CA GLU A 230 -11.55 -6.63 -32.93
C GLU A 230 -12.65 -7.46 -32.27
N ALA A 231 -13.51 -6.88 -31.43
CA ALA A 231 -14.65 -7.57 -30.82
C ALA A 231 -15.62 -8.11 -31.88
N THR A 232 -15.87 -7.35 -32.96
CA THR A 232 -16.67 -7.86 -34.08
C THR A 232 -15.99 -9.03 -34.81
N HIS A 233 -14.66 -9.06 -34.86
CA HIS A 233 -13.91 -10.13 -35.52
C HIS A 233 -13.74 -11.38 -34.62
N ALA A 234 -13.53 -11.19 -33.32
CA ALA A 234 -13.38 -12.24 -32.31
C ALA A 234 -14.67 -13.05 -32.09
N THR A 235 -15.84 -12.46 -32.38
CA THR A 235 -17.14 -13.18 -32.33
C THR A 235 -17.26 -14.24 -33.45
N THR A 236 -16.33 -14.26 -34.42
CA THR A 236 -16.25 -15.24 -35.51
C THR A 236 -15.21 -16.35 -35.23
N ILE A 237 -14.73 -16.49 -33.99
CA ILE A 237 -13.96 -17.68 -33.60
C ILE A 237 -15.00 -18.75 -33.21
N PRO A 238 -15.16 -19.84 -33.98
CA PRO A 238 -16.11 -20.88 -33.63
C PRO A 238 -15.69 -21.51 -32.30
N VAL A 239 -16.57 -21.45 -31.30
CA VAL A 239 -16.40 -22.10 -30.01
C VAL A 239 -15.93 -23.55 -30.25
N PRO A 240 -14.80 -23.99 -29.65
CA PRO A 240 -14.33 -25.36 -29.81
C PRO A 240 -15.41 -26.30 -29.28
N GLY A 241 -16.04 -27.06 -30.18
CA GLY A 241 -17.19 -27.92 -29.87
C GLY A 241 -18.50 -27.54 -30.57
N ALA A 242 -18.60 -26.41 -31.26
CA ALA A 242 -19.80 -26.05 -32.04
C ALA A 242 -20.16 -27.12 -33.08
N ARG A 243 -19.17 -27.68 -33.78
CA ARG A 243 -19.35 -28.83 -34.69
C ARG A 243 -19.77 -30.11 -33.96
N ALA A 244 -19.32 -30.31 -32.71
CA ALA A 244 -19.70 -31.46 -31.90
C ALA A 244 -21.13 -31.33 -31.31
N ALA A 245 -21.58 -30.11 -31.02
CA ALA A 245 -22.96 -29.81 -30.63
C ALA A 245 -23.93 -30.08 -31.80
N ALA A 246 -23.59 -29.62 -33.02
CA ALA A 246 -24.37 -29.89 -34.22
C ALA A 246 -24.55 -31.40 -34.48
N ARG A 247 -23.46 -32.19 -34.42
CA ARG A 247 -23.52 -33.65 -34.57
C ARG A 247 -24.36 -34.34 -33.48
N ARG A 248 -24.34 -33.83 -32.24
CA ARG A 248 -25.17 -34.36 -31.15
C ARG A 248 -26.65 -34.07 -31.37
N ALA A 249 -27.00 -32.88 -31.87
CA ALA A 249 -28.36 -32.52 -32.22
C ALA A 249 -28.91 -33.37 -33.38
N GLU A 250 -28.09 -33.61 -34.40
CA GLU A 250 -28.45 -34.53 -35.51
C GLU A 250 -28.71 -35.95 -35.00
N ARG A 251 -27.85 -36.48 -34.14
CA ARG A 251 -28.05 -37.80 -33.52
C ARG A 251 -29.34 -37.85 -32.69
N TRP A 252 -29.62 -36.80 -31.93
CA TRP A 252 -30.86 -36.68 -31.16
C TRP A 252 -32.11 -36.70 -32.05
N ARG A 253 -32.09 -35.98 -33.18
CA ARG A 253 -33.19 -36.00 -34.16
C ARG A 253 -33.42 -37.38 -34.77
N VAL A 254 -32.35 -38.11 -35.08
CA VAL A 254 -32.46 -39.49 -35.58
C VAL A 254 -33.07 -40.42 -34.52
N ILE A 255 -32.67 -40.26 -33.26
CA ILE A 255 -33.22 -41.04 -32.14
C ILE A 255 -34.71 -40.71 -31.92
N GLU A 256 -35.09 -39.43 -31.95
CA GLU A 256 -36.50 -39.03 -31.84
C GLU A 256 -37.35 -39.55 -33.00
N ALA A 257 -36.86 -39.46 -34.23
CA ALA A 257 -37.55 -40.02 -35.40
C ALA A 257 -37.77 -41.53 -35.27
N HIS A 258 -36.77 -42.27 -34.80
CA HIS A 258 -36.90 -43.70 -34.53
C HIS A 258 -37.85 -44.01 -33.37
N ARG A 259 -37.92 -43.13 -32.36
CA ARG A 259 -38.83 -43.26 -31.22
C ARG A 259 -40.29 -42.96 -31.60
N ALA A 260 -40.52 -42.04 -32.52
CA ALA A 260 -41.84 -41.69 -33.03
C ALA A 260 -42.41 -42.71 -34.05
N ALA A 261 -41.54 -43.54 -34.64
CA ALA A 261 -41.93 -44.60 -35.59
C ALA A 261 -42.18 -45.98 -34.94
N ARG A 262 -42.09 -46.07 -33.61
CA ARG A 262 -42.48 -47.24 -32.81
C ARG A 262 -43.81 -47.00 -32.13
#